data_AF-A0A402BL44-F1
#
_entry.id   AF-A0A402BL44-F1
#
_cell.length_a   1.000
_cell.length_b   1.000
_cell.length_c   1.000
_cell.angle_alpha   90.00
_cell.angle_beta   90.00
_cell.angle_gamma   90.00
#
_symmetry.space_group_name_H-M   'P 1'
#
loop_
_entity.id
_entity.type
_entity.pdbx_description
1 polymer ?
#
loop_
_entity_poly.entity_id
_entity_poly.type
_entity_poly.pdbx_seq_one_letter_code
_entity_poly.pdbx_strand_id
1 'polypeptide(L)'
;MSVPSIDLNTLLSTCVHALVVYPVLICGLMLVPVMTVWIFYLLTGWRNKAVHQAVYRALKAEYERQCEDQRLARMAEGKKQYELQLALHSVWEQVTSLSHAFHGTTPQIEADLWEISKLFGALMPALVLPECYRPFYVELMAIARGLTHLGTQIDSGRAEGEDLDFYQKWVEELWARFRLFELKNNNQQRRLQHRLSEIRALHTSLGKHYCLAMYNPAYQRFPGMLHIVELMLEESSVPAEQLSEHVTALMKQLSKLAVSFECERYGFLNGEDSFLNLLLKSCRVHSN
;
A
#
# COMPACT_ATOMS: atom_id res chain seq x y z
N MET A 1 44.55 -104.42 2.83
CA MET A 1 44.73 -103.04 2.36
C MET A 1 43.79 -102.15 3.16
N SER A 2 44.32 -101.27 3.99
CA SER A 2 43.54 -100.25 4.69
C SER A 2 44.22 -98.91 4.46
N VAL A 3 43.70 -98.16 3.50
CA VAL A 3 44.08 -96.76 3.28
C VAL A 3 43.62 -95.99 4.52
N PRO A 4 44.48 -95.21 5.19
CA PRO A 4 44.04 -94.37 6.29
C PRO A 4 43.05 -93.35 5.73
N SER A 5 41.83 -93.35 6.27
CA SER A 5 40.82 -92.34 5.97
C SER A 5 41.31 -91.00 6.51
N ILE A 6 41.89 -90.20 5.63
CA ILE A 6 42.21 -88.80 5.96
C ILE A 6 40.87 -88.10 6.11
N ASP A 7 40.59 -87.69 7.35
CA ASP A 7 39.34 -87.05 7.72
C ASP A 7 39.22 -85.72 6.97
N LEU A 8 38.30 -85.64 6.01
CA LEU A 8 38.14 -84.51 5.09
C LEU A 8 37.98 -83.17 5.84
N ASN A 9 37.44 -83.23 7.07
CA ASN A 9 37.31 -82.10 7.97
C ASN A 9 38.65 -81.52 8.46
N THR A 10 39.68 -82.36 8.63
CA THR A 10 41.02 -81.89 9.00
C THR A 10 41.75 -81.22 7.83
N LEU A 11 41.55 -81.69 6.60
CA LEU A 11 42.06 -81.06 5.39
C LEU A 11 41.35 -79.73 5.09
N LEU A 12 40.04 -79.67 5.23
CA LEU A 12 39.28 -78.42 5.07
C LEU A 12 39.63 -77.39 6.16
N SER A 13 39.79 -77.81 7.41
CA SER A 13 40.19 -76.90 8.50
C SER A 13 41.57 -76.29 8.31
N THR A 14 42.54 -77.11 7.85
CA THR A 14 43.91 -76.63 7.57
C THR A 14 43.97 -75.74 6.34
N CYS A 15 43.20 -76.04 5.28
CA CYS A 15 43.10 -75.17 4.10
C CYS A 15 42.41 -73.83 4.42
N VAL A 16 41.35 -73.82 5.24
CA VAL A 16 40.68 -72.57 5.65
C VAL A 16 41.56 -71.72 6.58
N HIS A 17 42.31 -72.35 7.49
CA HIS A 17 43.33 -71.64 8.27
C HIS A 17 44.43 -71.05 7.36
N ALA A 18 44.89 -71.81 6.37
CA ALA A 18 45.90 -71.33 5.43
C ALA A 18 45.42 -70.15 4.56
N LEU A 19 44.17 -70.19 4.11
CA LEU A 19 43.59 -69.20 3.20
C LEU A 19 43.08 -67.92 3.90
N VAL A 20 42.72 -67.97 5.17
CA VAL A 20 42.17 -66.81 5.90
C VAL A 20 43.20 -66.20 6.84
N VAL A 21 43.96 -67.02 7.57
CA VAL A 21 44.83 -66.51 8.63
C VAL A 21 46.11 -65.89 8.06
N TYR A 22 46.73 -66.51 7.04
CA TYR A 22 47.96 -65.98 6.45
C TYR A 22 47.80 -64.63 5.73
N PRO A 23 46.79 -64.39 4.88
CA PRO A 23 46.65 -63.07 4.26
C PRO A 23 46.27 -61.98 5.26
N VAL A 24 45.52 -62.29 6.32
CA VAL A 24 45.25 -61.33 7.41
C VAL A 24 46.52 -61.01 8.20
N LEU A 25 47.37 -62.00 8.47
CA LEU A 25 48.67 -61.79 9.12
C LEU A 25 49.64 -61.00 8.22
N ILE A 26 49.65 -61.26 6.91
CA ILE A 26 50.49 -60.54 5.94
C ILE A 26 49.99 -59.10 5.77
N CYS A 27 48.68 -58.86 5.68
CA CYS A 27 48.11 -57.51 5.68
C CYS A 27 48.38 -56.77 6.99
N GLY A 28 48.26 -57.44 8.14
CA GLY A 28 48.60 -56.88 9.45
C GLY A 28 50.09 -56.52 9.55
N LEU A 29 50.98 -57.42 9.10
CA LEU A 29 52.43 -57.21 9.10
C LEU A 29 52.90 -56.17 8.08
N MET A 30 52.11 -55.84 7.04
CA MET A 30 52.38 -54.73 6.11
C MET A 30 51.78 -53.41 6.62
N LEU A 31 50.67 -53.45 7.35
CA LEU A 31 50.07 -52.28 7.99
C LEU A 31 50.90 -51.75 9.15
N VAL A 32 51.52 -52.61 9.96
CA VAL A 32 52.38 -52.19 11.07
C VAL A 32 53.58 -51.33 10.62
N PRO A 33 54.40 -51.70 9.61
CA PRO A 33 55.48 -50.85 9.12
C PRO A 33 54.98 -49.56 8.46
N VAL A 34 53.86 -49.60 7.72
CA VAL A 34 53.28 -48.39 7.12
C VAL A 34 52.75 -47.43 8.20
N MET A 35 52.04 -47.95 9.19
CA MET A 35 51.52 -47.17 10.31
C MET A 35 52.65 -46.67 11.21
N THR A 36 53.69 -47.46 11.45
CA THR A 36 54.86 -47.01 12.23
C THR A 36 55.69 -45.99 11.48
N VAL A 37 55.83 -46.08 10.14
CA VAL A 37 56.45 -45.03 9.32
C VAL A 37 55.62 -43.74 9.37
N TRP A 38 54.28 -43.82 9.27
CA TRP A 38 53.40 -42.65 9.40
C TRP A 38 53.42 -42.04 10.80
N ILE A 39 53.37 -42.88 11.85
CA ILE A 39 53.48 -42.44 13.25
C ILE A 39 54.87 -41.85 13.51
N PHE A 40 55.93 -42.42 12.95
CA PHE A 40 57.28 -41.87 13.03
C PHE A 40 57.41 -40.57 12.25
N TYR A 41 56.79 -40.43 11.07
CA TYR A 41 56.73 -39.17 10.31
C TYR A 41 55.93 -38.10 11.04
N LEU A 42 54.82 -38.47 11.69
CA LEU A 42 54.04 -37.58 12.54
C LEU A 42 54.85 -37.16 13.78
N LEU A 43 55.48 -38.12 14.47
CA LEU A 43 56.28 -37.86 15.68
C LEU A 43 57.57 -37.07 15.38
N THR A 44 58.25 -37.32 14.26
CA THR A 44 59.48 -36.60 13.85
C THR A 44 59.18 -35.29 13.15
N GLY A 45 58.13 -35.23 12.33
CA GLY A 45 57.61 -33.99 11.73
C GLY A 45 57.11 -33.00 12.78
N TRP A 46 56.51 -33.49 13.88
CA TRP A 46 56.13 -32.67 15.04
C TRP A 46 57.32 -32.24 15.91
N ARG A 47 58.40 -33.04 15.94
CA ARG A 47 59.64 -32.69 16.66
C ARG A 47 60.41 -31.56 15.96
N ASN A 48 60.13 -31.33 14.70
CA ASN A 48 60.75 -30.28 13.91
C ASN A 48 60.07 -28.94 14.22
N LYS A 49 60.64 -28.20 15.19
CA LYS A 49 60.13 -26.89 15.65
C LYS A 49 59.77 -25.95 14.50
N ALA A 50 60.51 -26.01 13.39
CA ALA A 50 60.27 -25.22 12.19
C ALA A 50 58.92 -25.54 11.50
N VAL A 51 58.57 -26.83 11.38
CA VAL A 51 57.30 -27.28 10.78
C VAL A 51 56.14 -26.91 11.70
N HIS A 52 56.30 -27.08 13.01
CA HIS A 52 55.27 -26.72 13.98
C HIS A 52 55.02 -25.20 14.03
N GLN A 53 56.07 -24.38 13.97
CA GLN A 53 55.93 -22.93 13.85
C GLN A 53 55.30 -22.51 12.52
N ALA A 54 55.61 -23.19 11.40
CA ALA A 54 54.99 -22.90 10.11
C ALA A 54 53.49 -23.21 10.09
N VAL A 55 53.09 -24.38 10.61
CA VAL A 55 51.68 -24.79 10.72
C VAL A 55 50.92 -23.87 11.68
N TYR A 56 51.51 -23.52 12.83
CA TYR A 56 50.90 -22.57 13.76
C TYR A 56 50.73 -21.18 13.14
N ARG A 57 51.73 -20.68 12.40
CA ARG A 57 51.62 -19.39 11.68
C ARG A 57 50.54 -19.44 10.59
N ALA A 58 50.42 -20.54 9.85
CA ALA A 58 49.39 -20.72 8.84
C ALA A 58 47.98 -20.76 9.44
N LEU A 59 47.78 -21.56 10.51
CA LEU A 59 46.52 -21.62 11.25
C LEU A 59 46.15 -20.27 11.89
N LYS A 60 47.14 -19.58 12.46
CA LYS A 60 46.93 -18.25 13.03
C LYS A 60 46.54 -17.23 11.96
N ALA A 61 47.20 -17.23 10.80
CA ALA A 61 46.85 -16.35 9.69
C ALA A 61 45.46 -16.64 9.12
N GLU A 62 45.06 -17.91 9.04
CA GLU A 62 43.73 -18.30 8.57
C GLU A 62 42.64 -17.89 9.59
N TYR A 63 42.92 -18.06 10.89
CA TYR A 63 42.02 -17.60 11.95
C TYR A 63 41.88 -16.06 11.97
N GLU A 64 42.99 -15.34 11.78
CA GLU A 64 43.00 -13.88 11.66
C GLU A 64 42.18 -13.43 10.45
N ARG A 65 42.31 -14.09 9.29
CA ARG A 65 41.46 -13.86 8.11
C ARG A 65 39.98 -14.08 8.41
N GLN A 66 39.62 -15.22 9.02
CA GLN A 66 38.22 -15.49 9.36
C GLN A 66 37.65 -14.46 10.35
N CYS A 67 38.46 -13.99 11.31
CA CYS A 67 38.08 -12.93 12.22
C CYS A 67 37.88 -11.59 11.49
N GLU A 68 38.75 -11.26 10.54
CA GLU A 68 38.65 -10.05 9.72
C GLU A 68 37.44 -10.10 8.79
N ASP A 69 37.19 -11.24 8.13
CA ASP A 69 36.01 -11.48 7.30
C ASP A 69 34.71 -11.36 8.11
N GLN A 70 34.65 -11.95 9.31
CA GLN A 70 33.49 -11.82 10.21
C GLN A 70 33.29 -10.37 10.66
N ARG A 71 34.37 -9.64 10.94
CA ARG A 71 34.30 -8.23 11.30
C ARG A 71 33.76 -7.40 10.14
N LEU A 72 34.26 -7.62 8.92
CA LEU A 72 33.78 -6.94 7.71
C LEU A 72 32.31 -7.27 7.43
N ALA A 73 31.90 -8.53 7.59
CA ALA A 73 30.50 -8.94 7.45
C ALA A 73 29.58 -8.21 8.44
N ARG A 74 29.96 -8.12 9.73
CA ARG A 74 29.19 -7.35 10.74
C ARG A 74 29.13 -5.85 10.42
N MET A 75 30.22 -5.28 9.93
CA MET A 75 30.23 -3.86 9.50
C MET A 75 29.31 -3.63 8.30
N ALA A 76 29.32 -4.53 7.32
CA ALA A 76 28.44 -4.46 6.16
C ALA A 76 26.95 -4.61 6.55
N GLU A 77 26.64 -5.54 7.46
CA GLU A 77 25.28 -5.75 7.97
C GLU A 77 24.78 -4.53 8.74
N GLY A 78 25.60 -3.95 9.63
CA GLY A 78 25.25 -2.72 10.34
C GLY A 78 25.03 -1.52 9.39
N LYS A 79 25.84 -1.42 8.33
CA LYS A 79 25.65 -0.39 7.30
C LYS A 79 24.32 -0.58 6.56
N LYS A 80 24.01 -1.83 6.17
CA LYS A 80 22.74 -2.18 5.49
C LYS A 80 21.53 -1.84 6.37
N GLN A 81 21.57 -2.18 7.66
CA GLN A 81 20.49 -1.86 8.60
C GLN A 81 20.27 -0.35 8.73
N TYR A 82 21.36 0.43 8.82
CA TYR A 82 21.27 1.89 8.87
C TYR A 82 20.67 2.49 7.59
N GLU A 83 21.10 2.01 6.41
CA GLU A 83 20.53 2.44 5.12
C GLU A 83 19.03 2.12 5.03
N LEU A 84 18.61 0.95 5.50
CA LEU A 84 17.20 0.56 5.56
C LEU A 84 16.40 1.44 6.55
N GLN A 85 16.96 1.78 7.71
CA GLN A 85 16.30 2.69 8.66
C GLN A 85 16.09 4.08 8.07
N LEU A 86 17.09 4.62 7.37
CA LEU A 86 16.96 5.91 6.69
C LEU A 86 15.88 5.88 5.60
N ALA A 87 15.87 4.82 4.80
CA ALA A 87 14.86 4.66 3.76
C ALA A 87 13.45 4.49 4.36
N LEU A 88 13.32 3.71 5.44
CA LEU A 88 12.06 3.57 6.18
C LEU A 88 11.56 4.92 6.71
N HIS A 89 12.46 5.75 7.25
CA HIS A 89 12.11 7.09 7.72
C HIS A 89 11.57 7.97 6.58
N SER A 90 12.21 7.95 5.41
CA SER A 90 11.75 8.68 4.22
C SER A 90 10.35 8.25 3.79
N VAL A 91 10.05 6.95 3.76
CA VAL A 91 8.70 6.45 3.42
C VAL A 91 7.68 6.88 4.47
N TRP A 92 8.05 6.87 5.76
CA TRP A 92 7.20 7.39 6.83
C TRP A 92 6.86 8.87 6.69
N GLU A 93 7.81 9.71 6.28
CA GLU A 93 7.55 11.11 5.99
C GLU A 93 6.52 11.27 4.86
N GLN A 94 6.62 10.45 3.81
CA GLN A 94 5.66 10.47 2.70
C GLN A 94 4.25 10.05 3.15
N VAL A 95 4.14 9.00 3.97
CA VAL A 95 2.87 8.54 4.56
C VAL A 95 2.26 9.61 5.45
N THR A 96 3.08 10.28 6.27
CA THR A 96 2.64 11.34 7.17
C THR A 96 2.14 12.55 6.38
N SER A 97 2.91 12.98 5.38
CA SER A 97 2.53 14.05 4.44
C SER A 97 1.20 13.76 3.73
N LEU A 98 1.01 12.51 3.26
CA LEU A 98 -0.23 12.07 2.64
C LEU A 98 -1.41 12.07 3.63
N SER A 99 -1.17 11.67 4.88
CA SER A 99 -2.18 11.75 5.94
C SER A 99 -2.67 13.18 6.15
N HIS A 100 -1.76 14.14 6.26
CA HIS A 100 -2.15 15.56 6.41
C HIS A 100 -2.92 16.05 5.19
N ALA A 101 -2.51 15.67 3.98
CA ALA A 101 -3.20 16.03 2.74
C ALA A 101 -4.65 15.52 2.73
N PHE A 102 -4.90 14.29 3.19
CA PHE A 102 -6.27 13.76 3.32
C PHE A 102 -7.14 14.55 4.30
N HIS A 103 -6.53 15.19 5.30
CA HIS A 103 -7.25 16.07 6.22
C HIS A 103 -7.35 17.52 5.72
N GLY A 104 -6.84 17.83 4.53
CA GLY A 104 -6.78 19.20 4.02
C GLY A 104 -5.86 20.10 4.84
N THR A 105 -4.84 19.52 5.49
CA THR A 105 -3.90 20.22 6.37
C THR A 105 -2.46 20.04 5.91
N THR A 106 -1.55 20.74 6.59
CA THR A 106 -0.10 20.52 6.48
C THR A 106 0.47 20.33 7.88
N PRO A 107 1.67 19.74 8.02
CA PRO A 107 2.33 19.62 9.32
C PRO A 107 2.47 20.96 10.05
N GLN A 108 2.71 22.04 9.30
CA GLN A 108 2.81 23.39 9.83
C GLN A 108 1.48 23.87 10.40
N ILE A 109 0.38 23.70 9.64
CA ILE A 109 -0.95 24.12 10.08
C ILE A 109 -1.38 23.33 11.32
N GLU A 110 -1.10 22.03 11.37
CA GLU A 110 -1.41 21.22 12.54
C GLU A 110 -0.60 21.66 13.77
N ALA A 111 0.70 21.97 13.60
CA ALA A 111 1.52 22.51 14.67
C ALA A 111 0.98 23.87 15.19
N ASP A 112 0.60 24.77 14.29
CA ASP A 112 0.04 26.08 14.65
C ASP A 112 -1.31 25.91 15.38
N LEU A 113 -2.17 25.00 14.93
CA LEU A 113 -3.43 24.67 15.60
C LEU A 113 -3.21 24.10 17.01
N TRP A 114 -2.17 23.29 17.19
CA TRP A 114 -1.80 22.75 18.50
C TRP A 114 -1.31 23.84 19.45
N GLU A 115 -0.49 24.77 18.97
CA GLU A 115 -0.01 25.90 19.77
C GLU A 115 -1.16 26.82 20.18
N ILE A 116 -2.05 27.16 19.26
CA ILE A 116 -3.26 27.94 19.53
C ILE A 116 -4.14 27.21 20.57
N SER A 117 -4.40 25.93 20.37
CA SER A 117 -5.22 25.12 21.29
C SER A 117 -4.65 25.13 22.72
N LYS A 118 -3.33 24.98 22.86
CA LYS A 118 -2.62 25.08 24.14
C LYS A 118 -2.77 26.45 24.80
N LEU A 119 -2.67 27.54 24.03
CA LEU A 119 -2.81 28.91 24.55
C LEU A 119 -4.20 29.14 25.17
N PHE A 120 -5.23 28.50 24.63
CA PHE A 120 -6.61 28.62 25.12
C PHE A 120 -7.02 27.51 26.10
N GLY A 121 -6.11 26.59 26.47
CA GLY A 121 -6.44 25.43 27.30
C GLY A 121 -7.50 24.52 26.70
N ALA A 122 -7.66 24.56 25.38
CA ALA A 122 -8.63 23.76 24.64
C ALA A 122 -8.04 22.40 24.25
N LEU A 123 -8.91 21.48 23.86
CA LEU A 123 -8.50 20.24 23.22
C LEU A 123 -8.17 20.52 21.75
N MET A 124 -7.30 19.71 21.16
CA MET A 124 -6.99 19.79 19.74
C MET A 124 -8.27 19.52 18.93
N PRO A 125 -8.63 20.39 17.96
CA PRO A 125 -9.74 20.11 17.06
C PRO A 125 -9.49 18.80 16.32
N ALA A 126 -10.50 17.94 16.26
CA ALA A 126 -10.42 16.70 15.50
C ALA A 126 -10.23 17.03 14.01
N LEU A 127 -9.19 16.47 13.39
CA LEU A 127 -9.01 16.56 11.95
C LEU A 127 -10.17 15.83 11.27
N VAL A 128 -10.98 16.57 10.54
CA VAL A 128 -12.11 15.99 9.81
C VAL A 128 -11.57 15.32 8.55
N LEU A 129 -11.96 14.07 8.33
CA LEU A 129 -11.70 13.37 7.08
C LEU A 129 -12.97 13.45 6.22
N PRO A 130 -12.94 14.16 5.07
CA PRO A 130 -14.03 14.13 4.11
C PRO A 130 -14.39 12.69 3.75
N GLU A 131 -15.69 12.39 3.69
CA GLU A 131 -16.16 11.01 3.51
C GLU A 131 -15.72 10.43 2.15
N CYS A 132 -15.59 11.31 1.14
CA CYS A 132 -15.06 10.99 -0.17
C CYS A 132 -13.59 10.51 -0.15
N TYR A 133 -12.82 10.82 0.90
CA TYR A 133 -11.42 10.39 1.05
C TYR A 133 -11.26 9.10 1.86
N ARG A 134 -12.34 8.57 2.46
CA ARG A 134 -12.31 7.35 3.28
C ARG A 134 -11.63 6.15 2.62
N PRO A 135 -11.83 5.85 1.31
CA PRO A 135 -11.15 4.72 0.66
C PRO A 135 -9.63 4.88 0.65
N PHE A 136 -9.12 6.08 0.38
CA PHE A 136 -7.69 6.38 0.36
C PHE A 136 -7.09 6.30 1.77
N TYR A 137 -7.82 6.78 2.77
CA TYR A 137 -7.39 6.72 4.17
C TYR A 137 -7.28 5.29 4.69
N VAL A 138 -8.21 4.40 4.33
CA VAL A 138 -8.13 2.97 4.68
C VAL A 138 -6.87 2.33 4.11
N GLU A 139 -6.54 2.66 2.86
CA GLU A 139 -5.33 2.16 2.19
C GLU A 139 -4.06 2.71 2.87
N LEU A 140 -4.04 4.00 3.21
CA LEU A 140 -2.94 4.61 3.96
C LEU A 140 -2.74 3.95 5.34
N MET A 141 -3.82 3.63 6.05
CA MET A 141 -3.74 2.93 7.33
C MET A 141 -3.19 1.50 7.17
N ALA A 142 -3.46 0.82 6.05
CA ALA A 142 -2.86 -0.47 5.75
C ALA A 142 -1.35 -0.34 5.54
N ILE A 143 -0.91 0.67 4.78
CA ILE A 143 0.51 0.99 4.56
C ILE A 143 1.19 1.31 5.89
N ALA A 144 0.63 2.18 6.71
CA ALA A 144 1.19 2.58 8.00
C ALA A 144 1.39 1.37 8.94
N ARG A 145 0.43 0.44 8.97
CA ARG A 145 0.56 -0.81 9.73
C ARG A 145 1.68 -1.70 9.18
N GLY A 146 1.78 -1.82 7.85
CA GLY A 146 2.85 -2.55 7.18
C GLY A 146 4.23 -2.00 7.48
N LEU A 147 4.41 -0.68 7.40
CA LEU A 147 5.65 0.01 7.75
C LEU A 147 6.01 -0.12 9.23
N THR A 148 5.02 -0.10 10.13
CA THR A 148 5.24 -0.34 11.56
C THR A 148 5.80 -1.74 11.77
N HIS A 149 5.23 -2.75 11.09
CA HIS A 149 5.72 -4.12 11.15
C HIS A 149 7.14 -4.24 10.57
N LEU A 150 7.40 -3.60 9.43
CA LEU A 150 8.72 -3.60 8.80
C LEU A 150 9.79 -2.97 9.70
N GLY A 151 9.46 -1.87 10.39
CA GLY A 151 10.35 -1.25 11.38
C GLY A 151 10.80 -2.23 12.46
N THR A 152 9.86 -3.02 13.02
CA THR A 152 10.21 -4.05 14.01
C THR A 152 11.08 -5.18 13.42
N GLN A 153 10.99 -5.43 12.11
CA GLN A 153 11.80 -6.44 11.44
C GLN A 153 13.21 -5.96 11.10
N ILE A 154 13.41 -4.66 10.83
CA ILE A 154 14.73 -4.06 10.60
C ILE A 154 15.61 -4.24 11.83
N ASP A 155 15.06 -3.99 13.02
CA ASP A 155 15.77 -4.20 14.30
C ASP A 155 16.14 -5.67 14.53
N SER A 156 15.39 -6.60 13.91
CA SER A 156 15.65 -8.05 13.97
C SER A 156 16.55 -8.59 12.85
N GLY A 157 16.97 -7.74 11.90
CA GLY A 157 17.78 -8.13 10.75
C GLY A 157 17.05 -8.94 9.67
N ARG A 158 15.72 -9.05 9.74
CA ARG A 158 14.90 -9.86 8.82
C ARG A 158 14.30 -9.07 7.66
N ALA A 159 14.35 -7.74 7.73
CA ALA A 159 13.78 -6.89 6.70
C ALA A 159 14.64 -6.87 5.44
N GLU A 160 13.98 -7.01 4.29
CA GLU A 160 14.60 -6.90 2.98
C GLU A 160 14.33 -5.53 2.35
N GLY A 161 15.24 -5.08 1.48
CA GLY A 161 15.05 -3.82 0.76
C GLY A 161 13.84 -3.87 -0.19
N GLU A 162 13.54 -5.05 -0.74
CA GLU A 162 12.41 -5.26 -1.66
C GLU A 162 11.05 -4.99 -1.00
N ASP A 163 10.90 -5.31 0.30
CA ASP A 163 9.68 -5.02 1.06
C ASP A 163 9.46 -3.52 1.18
N LEU A 164 10.54 -2.77 1.45
CA LEU A 164 10.48 -1.32 1.56
C LEU A 164 10.18 -0.67 0.21
N ASP A 165 10.79 -1.16 -0.86
CA ASP A 165 10.53 -0.71 -2.23
C ASP A 165 9.07 -0.93 -2.63
N PHE A 166 8.46 -2.02 -2.17
CA PHE A 166 7.03 -2.29 -2.36
C PHE A 166 6.17 -1.21 -1.68
N TYR A 167 6.41 -0.91 -0.40
CA TYR A 167 5.64 0.13 0.30
C TYR A 167 5.87 1.52 -0.28
N GLN A 168 7.10 1.85 -0.69
CA GLN A 168 7.38 3.12 -1.34
C GLN A 168 6.56 3.28 -2.62
N LYS A 169 6.58 2.29 -3.51
CA LYS A 169 5.78 2.31 -4.74
C LYS A 169 4.28 2.43 -4.44
N TRP A 170 3.81 1.70 -3.42
CA TRP A 170 2.41 1.75 -3.02
C TRP A 170 2.00 3.16 -2.55
N VAL A 171 2.85 3.83 -1.76
CA VAL A 171 2.62 5.22 -1.33
C VAL A 171 2.61 6.18 -2.53
N GLU A 172 3.55 6.03 -3.46
CA GLU A 172 3.62 6.86 -4.67
C GLU A 172 2.36 6.70 -5.55
N GLU A 173 1.90 5.45 -5.76
CA GLU A 173 0.67 5.15 -6.49
C GLU A 173 -0.58 5.71 -5.80
N LEU A 174 -0.64 5.61 -4.47
CA LEU A 174 -1.73 6.17 -3.68
C LEU A 174 -1.77 7.70 -3.80
N TRP A 175 -0.60 8.36 -3.71
CA TRP A 175 -0.44 9.79 -3.95
C TRP A 175 -0.92 10.20 -5.35
N ALA A 176 -0.52 9.46 -6.38
CA ALA A 176 -0.90 9.75 -7.76
C ALA A 176 -2.41 9.63 -7.98
N ARG A 177 -3.03 8.55 -7.47
CA ARG A 177 -4.49 8.36 -7.55
C ARG A 177 -5.24 9.44 -6.78
N PHE A 178 -4.76 9.82 -5.60
CA PHE A 178 -5.37 10.87 -4.79
C PHE A 178 -5.34 12.23 -5.51
N ARG A 179 -4.19 12.63 -6.07
CA ARG A 179 -4.10 13.90 -6.83
C ARG A 179 -5.01 13.94 -8.05
N LEU A 180 -5.10 12.83 -8.78
CA LEU A 180 -6.01 12.71 -9.92
C LEU A 180 -7.47 12.82 -9.47
N PHE A 181 -7.81 12.19 -8.34
CA PHE A 181 -9.13 12.29 -7.74
C PHE A 181 -9.45 13.74 -7.35
N GLU A 182 -8.57 14.41 -6.61
CA GLU A 182 -8.76 15.82 -6.21
C GLU A 182 -8.93 16.73 -7.43
N LEU A 183 -8.08 16.58 -8.45
CA LEU A 183 -8.18 17.39 -9.67
C LEU A 183 -9.53 17.17 -10.38
N LYS A 184 -9.97 15.92 -10.51
CA LYS A 184 -11.27 15.58 -11.12
C LYS A 184 -12.41 16.15 -10.27
N ASN A 185 -12.36 15.95 -8.95
CA ASN A 185 -13.39 16.38 -8.01
C ASN A 185 -13.51 17.91 -7.99
N ASN A 186 -12.41 18.64 -7.90
CA ASN A 186 -12.40 20.10 -7.92
C ASN A 186 -12.98 20.67 -9.23
N ASN A 187 -12.61 20.07 -10.38
CA ASN A 187 -13.18 20.46 -11.67
C ASN A 187 -14.68 20.18 -11.75
N GLN A 188 -15.14 19.05 -11.21
CA GLN A 188 -16.56 18.73 -11.14
C GLN A 188 -17.30 19.68 -10.18
N GLN A 189 -16.76 19.95 -8.99
CA GLN A 189 -17.35 20.89 -8.03
C GLN A 189 -17.56 22.27 -8.65
N ARG A 190 -16.58 22.83 -9.37
CA ARG A 190 -16.75 24.10 -10.09
C ARG A 190 -17.88 24.07 -11.12
N ARG A 191 -18.02 22.96 -11.86
CA ARG A 191 -19.13 22.78 -12.81
C ARG A 191 -20.48 22.69 -12.08
N LEU A 192 -20.53 22.05 -10.92
CA LEU A 192 -21.75 21.98 -10.11
C LEU A 192 -22.11 23.33 -9.50
N GLN A 193 -21.13 24.11 -9.02
CA GLN A 193 -21.36 25.48 -8.55
C GLN A 193 -21.97 26.35 -9.66
N HIS A 194 -21.46 26.23 -10.89
CA HIS A 194 -22.05 26.92 -12.05
C HIS A 194 -23.49 26.46 -12.33
N ARG A 195 -23.77 25.16 -12.30
CA ARG A 195 -25.14 24.66 -12.48
C ARG A 195 -26.07 25.10 -11.36
N LEU A 196 -25.60 25.15 -10.12
CA LEU A 196 -26.39 25.65 -9.00
C LEU A 196 -26.70 27.14 -9.14
N SER A 197 -25.79 27.94 -9.68
CA SER A 197 -26.07 29.35 -9.96
C SER A 197 -27.12 29.53 -11.07
N GLU A 198 -27.11 28.68 -12.10
CA GLU A 198 -28.18 28.62 -13.11
C GLU A 198 -29.54 28.23 -12.49
N ILE A 199 -29.56 27.22 -11.62
CA ILE A 199 -30.78 26.81 -10.89
C ILE A 199 -31.29 27.96 -10.02
N ARG A 200 -30.42 28.66 -9.28
CA ARG A 200 -30.77 29.85 -8.48
C ARG A 200 -31.39 30.95 -9.35
N ALA A 201 -30.80 31.22 -10.51
CA ALA A 201 -31.30 32.23 -11.44
C ALA A 201 -32.70 31.86 -11.96
N LEU A 202 -32.91 30.59 -12.34
CA LEU A 202 -34.21 30.09 -12.79
C LEU A 202 -35.25 30.14 -11.66
N HIS A 203 -34.88 29.72 -10.45
CA HIS A 203 -35.75 29.74 -9.27
C HIS A 203 -36.20 31.17 -8.94
N THR A 204 -35.26 32.12 -8.98
CA THR A 204 -35.51 33.55 -8.77
C THR A 204 -36.43 34.12 -9.84
N SER A 205 -36.25 33.72 -11.10
CA SER A 205 -37.12 34.12 -12.21
C SER A 205 -38.56 33.64 -11.99
N LEU A 206 -38.74 32.37 -11.62
CA LEU A 206 -40.05 31.79 -11.33
C LEU A 206 -40.74 32.44 -10.12
N GLY A 207 -39.96 32.82 -9.10
CA GLY A 207 -40.47 33.52 -7.91
C GLY A 207 -41.09 34.88 -8.21
N LYS A 208 -40.75 35.51 -9.36
CA LYS A 208 -41.41 36.74 -9.83
C LYS A 208 -42.88 36.51 -10.20
N HIS A 209 -43.29 35.26 -10.46
CA HIS A 209 -44.67 34.87 -10.68
C HIS A 209 -45.35 34.50 -9.35
N TYR A 210 -45.37 35.46 -8.41
CA TYR A 210 -45.77 35.26 -7.01
C TYR A 210 -47.07 34.46 -6.84
N CYS A 211 -48.12 34.76 -7.61
CA CYS A 211 -49.40 34.08 -7.51
C CYS A 211 -49.34 32.58 -7.87
N LEU A 212 -48.49 32.17 -8.81
CA LEU A 212 -48.33 30.75 -9.17
C LEU A 212 -47.34 30.06 -8.22
N ALA A 213 -46.26 30.77 -7.85
CA ALA A 213 -45.23 30.29 -6.96
C ALA A 213 -45.73 30.04 -5.53
N MET A 214 -46.55 30.94 -4.98
CA MET A 214 -47.01 30.89 -3.59
C MET A 214 -47.93 29.68 -3.32
N TYR A 215 -48.74 29.26 -4.29
CA TYR A 215 -49.71 28.16 -4.11
C TYR A 215 -49.24 26.83 -4.70
N ASN A 216 -48.06 26.78 -5.32
CA ASN A 216 -47.52 25.54 -5.87
C ASN A 216 -46.62 24.82 -4.84
N PRO A 217 -47.06 23.70 -4.25
CA PRO A 217 -46.30 22.99 -3.22
C PRO A 217 -45.01 22.36 -3.74
N ALA A 218 -44.90 22.10 -5.05
CA ALA A 218 -43.65 21.63 -5.64
C ALA A 218 -42.62 22.76 -5.71
N TYR A 219 -43.03 23.99 -6.02
CA TYR A 219 -42.15 25.16 -5.98
C TYR A 219 -41.68 25.48 -4.55
N GLN A 220 -42.56 25.43 -3.55
CA GLN A 220 -42.22 25.74 -2.15
C GLN A 220 -41.12 24.85 -1.54
N ARG A 221 -40.91 23.64 -2.08
CA ARG A 221 -39.87 22.70 -1.60
C ARG A 221 -38.48 23.00 -2.16
N PHE A 222 -38.39 23.73 -3.26
CA PHE A 222 -37.12 23.99 -3.95
C PHE A 222 -36.07 24.70 -3.10
N PRO A 223 -36.40 25.75 -2.32
CA PRO A 223 -35.42 26.43 -1.48
C PRO A 223 -34.71 25.48 -0.51
N GLY A 224 -35.45 24.57 0.12
CA GLY A 224 -34.87 23.58 1.04
C GLY A 224 -33.99 22.55 0.33
N MET A 225 -34.43 22.04 -0.82
CA MET A 225 -33.63 21.09 -1.60
C MET A 225 -32.35 21.72 -2.14
N LEU A 226 -32.43 22.98 -2.59
CA LEU A 226 -31.28 23.74 -3.07
C LEU A 226 -30.27 23.95 -1.93
N HIS A 227 -30.74 24.35 -0.75
CA HIS A 227 -29.89 24.55 0.42
C HIS A 227 -29.13 23.27 0.84
N ILE A 228 -29.79 22.11 0.82
CA ILE A 228 -29.15 20.83 1.15
C ILE A 228 -28.01 20.51 0.17
N VAL A 229 -28.24 20.68 -1.13
CA VAL A 229 -27.24 20.39 -2.16
C VAL A 229 -26.06 21.38 -2.09
N GLU A 230 -26.31 22.62 -1.71
CA GLU A 230 -25.26 23.62 -1.48
C GLU A 230 -24.39 23.28 -0.29
N LEU A 231 -24.99 22.89 0.85
CA LEU A 231 -24.24 22.43 2.02
C LEU A 231 -23.38 21.20 1.71
N MET A 232 -23.93 20.21 0.99
CA MET A 232 -23.17 19.03 0.57
C MET A 232 -21.99 19.37 -0.35
N LEU A 233 -22.10 20.43 -1.14
CA LEU A 233 -21.03 20.91 -2.02
C LEU A 233 -19.96 21.69 -1.25
N GLU A 234 -20.37 22.55 -0.29
CA GLU A 234 -19.48 23.36 0.54
C GLU A 234 -18.62 22.50 1.47
N GLU A 235 -19.23 21.50 2.11
CA GLU A 235 -18.54 20.62 3.06
C GLU A 235 -17.67 19.55 2.38
N SER A 236 -17.76 19.41 1.04
CA SER A 236 -17.12 18.32 0.29
C SER A 236 -17.40 16.93 0.87
N SER A 237 -18.55 16.79 1.54
CA SER A 237 -18.94 15.58 2.26
C SER A 237 -19.21 14.43 1.30
N VAL A 238 -19.62 14.73 0.06
CA VAL A 238 -19.96 13.75 -0.97
C VAL A 238 -19.11 13.99 -2.24
N PRO A 239 -18.65 12.94 -2.96
CA PRO A 239 -18.01 13.11 -4.26
C PRO A 239 -18.90 13.89 -5.24
N ALA A 240 -18.30 14.82 -5.98
CA ALA A 240 -19.05 15.67 -6.91
C ALA A 240 -19.80 14.85 -7.98
N GLU A 241 -19.29 13.67 -8.35
CA GLU A 241 -19.95 12.76 -9.29
C GLU A 241 -21.33 12.31 -8.79
N GLN A 242 -21.48 12.00 -7.50
CA GLN A 242 -22.77 11.60 -6.90
C GLN A 242 -23.71 12.81 -6.74
N LEU A 243 -23.15 14.00 -6.48
CA LEU A 243 -23.93 15.23 -6.36
C LEU A 243 -24.45 15.71 -7.73
N SER A 244 -23.76 15.38 -8.82
CA SER A 244 -24.15 15.73 -10.20
C SER A 244 -25.54 15.24 -10.58
N GLU A 245 -25.91 14.04 -10.15
CA GLU A 245 -27.24 13.48 -10.39
C GLU A 245 -28.33 14.30 -9.69
N HIS A 246 -28.09 14.71 -8.45
CA HIS A 246 -29.01 15.53 -7.66
C HIS A 246 -29.20 16.93 -8.26
N VAL A 247 -28.10 17.59 -8.67
CA VAL A 247 -28.15 18.88 -9.35
C VAL A 247 -28.90 18.78 -10.68
N THR A 248 -28.68 17.71 -11.45
CA THR A 248 -29.36 17.49 -12.73
C THR A 248 -30.86 17.23 -12.52
N ALA A 249 -31.22 16.46 -11.49
CA ALA A 249 -32.61 16.22 -11.12
C ALA A 249 -33.32 17.52 -10.70
N LEU A 250 -32.67 18.34 -9.89
CA LEU A 250 -33.18 19.66 -9.48
C LEU A 250 -33.42 20.57 -10.68
N MET A 251 -32.44 20.69 -11.58
CA MET A 251 -32.59 21.47 -12.80
C MET A 251 -33.80 21.00 -13.61
N LYS A 252 -33.92 19.69 -13.84
CA LYS A 252 -35.04 19.11 -14.61
C LYS A 252 -36.40 19.36 -13.95
N GLN A 253 -36.50 19.22 -12.63
CA GLN A 253 -37.74 19.49 -11.90
C GLN A 253 -38.11 20.98 -11.99
N LEU A 254 -37.14 21.89 -11.89
CA LEU A 254 -37.37 23.33 -11.96
C LEU A 254 -37.74 23.77 -13.38
N SER A 255 -37.12 23.22 -14.42
CA SER A 255 -37.49 23.46 -15.81
C SER A 255 -38.92 22.98 -16.12
N LYS A 256 -39.33 21.84 -15.56
CA LYS A 256 -40.73 21.36 -15.69
C LYS A 256 -41.72 22.33 -15.06
N LEU A 257 -41.41 22.86 -13.87
CA LEU A 257 -42.23 23.89 -13.23
C LEU A 257 -42.28 25.18 -14.04
N ALA A 258 -41.17 25.58 -14.66
CA ALA A 258 -41.13 26.74 -15.54
C ALA A 258 -42.10 26.60 -16.72
N VAL A 259 -42.07 25.45 -17.40
CA VAL A 259 -43.02 25.15 -18.49
C VAL A 259 -44.47 25.15 -17.99
N SER A 260 -44.74 24.58 -16.80
CA SER A 260 -46.08 24.60 -16.19
C SER A 260 -46.58 26.03 -15.93
N PHE A 261 -45.73 26.88 -15.36
CA PHE A 261 -46.08 28.27 -15.04
C PHE A 261 -46.28 29.10 -16.31
N GLU A 262 -45.50 28.85 -17.35
CA GLU A 262 -45.70 29.46 -18.67
C GLU A 262 -47.02 28.99 -19.29
N CYS A 263 -47.30 27.69 -19.33
CA CYS A 263 -48.57 27.15 -19.82
C CYS A 263 -49.79 27.70 -19.07
N GLU A 264 -49.73 27.81 -17.74
CA GLU A 264 -50.79 28.40 -16.92
C GLU A 264 -50.94 29.91 -17.20
N ARG A 265 -49.83 30.64 -17.33
CA ARG A 265 -49.85 32.07 -17.68
C ARG A 265 -50.48 32.33 -19.05
N TYR A 266 -50.20 31.49 -20.05
CA TYR A 266 -50.80 31.60 -21.39
C TYR A 266 -52.23 31.03 -21.45
N GLY A 267 -52.55 30.03 -20.63
CA GLY A 267 -53.91 29.48 -20.49
C GLY A 267 -54.88 30.43 -19.79
N PHE A 268 -54.41 31.22 -18.82
CA PHE A 268 -55.21 32.28 -18.19
C PHE A 268 -55.42 33.51 -19.08
N LEU A 269 -54.54 33.74 -20.05
CA LEU A 269 -54.65 34.87 -20.99
C LEU A 269 -55.58 34.58 -22.18
N ASN A 270 -55.88 33.31 -22.47
CA ASN A 270 -56.80 32.91 -23.54
C ASN A 270 -57.96 32.11 -22.97
N GLY A 271 -59.00 32.84 -22.53
CA GLY A 271 -60.36 32.30 -22.63
C GLY A 271 -60.61 31.88 -24.08
N GLU A 272 -60.92 30.60 -24.26
CA GLU A 272 -61.58 29.97 -25.42
C GLU A 272 -60.82 29.58 -26.68
N ASP A 273 -59.55 29.92 -26.92
CA ASP A 273 -58.83 29.37 -28.09
C ASP A 273 -57.56 28.60 -27.73
N SER A 274 -57.67 27.28 -27.84
CA SER A 274 -56.73 26.28 -27.34
C SER A 274 -55.29 26.48 -27.82
N PHE A 275 -54.35 26.36 -26.89
CA PHE A 275 -52.90 26.23 -27.09
C PHE A 275 -52.53 25.12 -28.11
N LEU A 276 -53.40 24.12 -28.28
CA LEU A 276 -53.28 23.07 -29.30
C LEU A 276 -53.32 23.65 -30.73
N ASN A 277 -54.12 24.69 -30.99
CA ASN A 277 -54.16 25.37 -32.30
C ASN A 277 -52.90 26.20 -32.58
N LEU A 278 -52.24 26.73 -31.54
CA LEU A 278 -50.97 27.47 -31.67
C LEU A 278 -49.79 26.51 -31.91
N LEU A 279 -49.75 25.36 -31.23
CA LEU A 279 -48.77 24.30 -31.50
C LEU A 279 -48.97 23.67 -32.88
N LEU A 280 -50.22 23.41 -33.31
CA LEU A 280 -50.50 22.88 -34.66
C LEU A 280 -50.19 23.89 -35.78
N LYS A 281 -50.31 25.20 -35.54
CA LYS A 281 -49.86 26.23 -36.49
C LYS A 281 -48.33 26.35 -36.53
N SER A 282 -47.65 26.25 -35.40
CA SER A 282 -46.18 26.26 -35.34
C SER A 282 -45.55 25.05 -36.05
N CYS A 283 -46.15 23.86 -35.94
CA CYS A 283 -45.65 22.67 -36.63
C CYS A 283 -45.99 22.60 -38.13
N ARG A 284 -47.01 23.33 -38.62
CA ARG A 284 -47.35 23.37 -40.07
C ARG A 284 -46.52 24.36 -40.89
N VAL A 285 -45.79 25.28 -40.25
CA VAL A 285 -44.97 26.28 -40.96
C VAL A 285 -43.58 25.74 -41.34
N HIS A 286 -43.25 24.48 -41.05
CA HIS A 286 -41.97 23.85 -41.42
C HIS A 286 -42.13 22.61 -42.34
N SER A 287 -43.28 22.45 -43.00
CA SER A 287 -43.51 21.35 -43.94
C SER A 287 -44.09 21.79 -45.30
N ASN A 288 -43.72 22.97 -45.79
CA ASN A 288 -43.85 23.38 -47.19
C ASN A 288 -42.55 24.05 -47.65
#